data_AF-A0A2J0LFZ6-F1
#
_entry.id   AF-A0A2J0LFZ6-F1
#
_cell.length_a   1.000
_cell.length_b   1.000
_cell.length_c   1.000
_cell.angle_alpha   90.00
_cell.angle_beta   90.00
_cell.angle_gamma   90.00
#
_symmetry.space_group_name_H-M   'P 1'
#
loop_
_entity.id
_entity.type
_entity.pdbx_description
1 polymer ?
#
loop_
_entity_poly.entity_id
_entity_poly.type
_entity_poly.pdbx_seq_one_letter_code
_entity_poly.pdbx_strand_id
1 'polypeptide(L)'
;MSILLYSGVRYLQDHRMRWVLIASLTLTAAVYMRPAAYYLPLMTGGLMAADAVLRHRGSRLKLLMHAFLLLFIAYGLVFCWQLRNYKTTGQFKFSSIDQATLNTYGLIGRYARGDISNKIDAESMHPVVYYIYTTSRHVVDLMGEPGSLKYFDCAAIRSAGKVFGYLTILFWLPGFLAGIFRMGRQVHFWFMLAMVAYFVAVTILAVGWETTPRFRVPMMPFIAVMSAYGWIWIAPRLKSKNENIRS
;
A
#
# COMPACT_ATOMS: atom_id res chain seq x y z
N MET A 1 -8.26 -1.43 5.94
CA MET A 1 -6.78 -1.27 5.89
C MET A 1 -6.22 -0.47 7.06
N SER A 2 -6.78 0.69 7.43
CA SER A 2 -6.26 1.47 8.57
C SER A 2 -6.22 0.69 9.89
N ILE A 3 -7.27 -0.10 10.18
CA ILE A 3 -7.32 -0.98 11.36
C ILE A 3 -6.20 -2.04 11.33
N LEU A 4 -5.89 -2.60 10.16
CA LEU A 4 -4.79 -3.56 9.99
C LEU A 4 -3.44 -2.89 10.28
N LEU A 5 -3.19 -1.72 9.71
CA LEU A 5 -1.96 -0.97 9.96
C LEU A 5 -1.80 -0.63 11.43
N TYR A 6 -2.87 -0.11 12.05
CA TYR A 6 -2.89 0.23 13.47
C TYR A 6 -2.62 -0.99 14.36
N SER A 7 -3.36 -2.08 14.15
CA SER A 7 -3.22 -3.31 14.94
C SER A 7 -1.86 -3.98 14.74
N GLY A 8 -1.31 -3.97 13.52
CA GLY A 8 0.03 -4.46 13.22
C GLY A 8 1.12 -3.65 13.92
N VAL A 9 1.05 -2.31 13.87
CA VAL A 9 1.98 -1.44 14.60
C VAL A 9 1.87 -1.66 16.12
N ARG A 10 0.64 -1.71 16.66
CA ARG A 10 0.41 -1.99 18.08
C ARG A 10 0.91 -3.37 18.49
N TYR A 11 0.79 -4.36 17.61
CA TYR A 11 1.34 -5.69 17.86
C TYR A 11 2.87 -5.66 17.95
N LEU A 12 3.56 -4.96 17.05
CA LEU A 12 5.02 -4.83 17.07
C LEU A 12 5.53 -4.09 18.32
N GLN A 13 4.69 -3.27 18.96
CA GLN A 13 5.02 -2.60 20.23
C GLN A 13 4.75 -3.47 21.46
N ASP A 14 3.55 -4.05 21.54
CA ASP A 14 3.08 -4.70 22.77
C ASP A 14 3.28 -6.23 22.78
N HIS A 15 3.45 -6.85 21.61
CA HIS A 15 3.44 -8.30 21.37
C HIS A 15 2.26 -9.05 22.01
N ARG A 16 1.11 -8.38 22.17
CA ARG A 16 -0.10 -8.96 22.80
C ARG A 16 -0.97 -9.70 21.78
N MET A 17 -1.48 -10.86 22.19
CA MET A 17 -2.34 -11.73 21.35
C MET A 17 -3.59 -11.02 20.82
N ARG A 18 -4.19 -10.11 21.61
CA ARG A 18 -5.39 -9.35 21.19
C ARG A 18 -5.21 -8.65 19.84
N TRP A 19 -4.02 -8.12 19.58
CA TRP A 19 -3.73 -7.39 18.34
C TRP A 19 -3.61 -8.32 17.15
N VAL A 20 -3.11 -9.55 17.37
CA VAL A 20 -3.07 -10.63 16.37
C VAL A 20 -4.48 -11.00 15.93
N LEU A 21 -5.40 -11.20 16.88
CA LEU A 21 -6.78 -11.57 16.59
C LEU A 21 -7.49 -10.47 15.77
N ILE A 22 -7.37 -9.21 16.19
CA ILE A 22 -7.95 -8.07 15.46
C ILE A 22 -7.35 -7.96 14.05
N ALA A 23 -6.03 -8.09 13.91
CA ALA A 23 -5.35 -8.05 12.62
C ALA A 23 -5.81 -9.17 11.70
N SER A 24 -5.93 -10.40 12.22
CA SER A 24 -6.35 -11.59 11.46
C SER A 24 -7.77 -11.45 10.93
N LEU A 25 -8.71 -11.05 11.79
CA LEU A 25 -10.11 -10.83 11.40
C LEU A 25 -10.24 -9.69 10.37
N THR A 26 -9.48 -8.61 10.57
CA THR A 26 -9.45 -7.48 9.62
C THR A 26 -8.88 -7.90 8.27
N LEU A 27 -7.84 -8.74 8.26
CA LEU A 27 -7.25 -9.30 7.06
C LEU A 27 -8.24 -10.18 6.31
N THR A 28 -8.90 -11.11 6.99
CA THR A 28 -9.96 -11.93 6.38
C THR A 28 -11.06 -11.07 5.76
N ALA A 29 -11.56 -10.07 6.49
CA ALA A 29 -12.56 -9.14 5.95
C ALA A 29 -12.05 -8.39 4.72
N ALA A 30 -10.77 -7.98 4.73
CA ALA A 30 -10.15 -7.34 3.58
C ALA A 30 -10.03 -8.27 2.36
N VAL A 31 -9.71 -9.54 2.55
CA VAL A 31 -9.68 -10.56 1.48
C VAL A 31 -11.06 -10.71 0.84
N TYR A 32 -12.12 -10.75 1.66
CA TYR A 32 -13.49 -10.82 1.15
C TYR A 32 -13.92 -9.58 0.37
N MET A 33 -13.48 -8.38 0.78
CA MET A 33 -13.78 -7.15 0.06
C MET A 33 -12.94 -7.00 -1.22
N ARG A 34 -11.69 -7.46 -1.21
CA ARG A 34 -10.76 -7.34 -2.33
C ARG A 34 -9.85 -8.57 -2.43
N PRO A 35 -9.99 -9.40 -3.47
CA PRO A 35 -9.14 -10.58 -3.65
C PRO A 35 -7.64 -10.29 -3.70
N ALA A 36 -7.22 -9.08 -4.11
CA ALA A 36 -5.81 -8.66 -4.07
C ALA A 36 -5.20 -8.65 -2.65
N ALA A 37 -6.02 -8.63 -1.59
CA ALA A 37 -5.58 -8.76 -0.21
C ALA A 37 -5.22 -10.21 0.18
N TYR A 38 -5.43 -11.21 -0.69
CA TYR A 38 -5.22 -12.63 -0.39
C TYR A 38 -3.80 -12.98 0.09
N TYR A 39 -2.79 -12.25 -0.38
CA TYR A 39 -1.39 -12.49 0.01
C TYR A 39 -0.93 -11.62 1.20
N LEU A 40 -1.78 -10.70 1.70
CA LEU A 40 -1.45 -9.85 2.85
C LEU A 40 -1.28 -10.64 4.15
N PRO A 41 -2.07 -11.68 4.48
CA PRO A 41 -1.84 -12.48 5.68
C PRO A 41 -0.45 -13.10 5.68
N LEU A 42 -0.04 -13.73 4.58
CA LEU A 42 1.29 -14.32 4.44
C LEU A 42 2.40 -13.29 4.67
N MET A 43 2.28 -12.13 4.04
CA MET A 43 3.25 -11.06 4.17
C MET A 43 3.30 -10.49 5.61
N THR A 44 2.14 -10.28 6.24
CA THR A 44 2.04 -9.79 7.62
C THR A 44 2.62 -10.80 8.61
N GLY A 45 2.24 -12.07 8.48
CA GLY A 45 2.75 -13.16 9.31
C GLY A 45 4.25 -13.37 9.12
N GLY A 46 4.74 -13.28 7.88
CA GLY A 46 6.17 -13.35 7.55
C GLY A 46 6.98 -12.25 8.23
N LEU A 47 6.48 -11.01 8.26
CA LEU A 47 7.14 -9.91 8.98
C LEU A 47 7.14 -10.12 10.49
N MET A 48 6.04 -10.61 11.06
CA MET A 48 5.98 -10.95 12.49
C MET A 48 6.96 -12.07 12.84
N ALA A 49 7.08 -13.08 11.98
CA ALA A 49 8.04 -14.17 12.15
C ALA A 49 9.49 -13.67 12.01
N ALA A 50 9.77 -12.82 11.03
CA ALA A 50 11.09 -12.21 10.86
C ALA A 50 11.48 -11.36 12.08
N ASP A 51 10.56 -10.52 12.59
CA ASP A 51 10.76 -9.74 13.81
C ASP A 51 11.07 -10.63 15.03
N ALA A 52 10.30 -11.71 15.19
CA ALA A 52 10.52 -12.70 16.25
C ALA A 52 11.92 -13.34 16.20
N VAL A 53 12.37 -13.74 15.01
CA VAL A 53 13.67 -14.41 14.81
C VAL A 53 14.84 -13.44 14.99
N LEU A 54 14.70 -12.22 14.45
CA LEU A 54 15.81 -11.26 14.41
C LEU A 54 16.03 -10.52 15.73
N ARG A 55 14.97 -10.27 16.52
CA ARG A 55 15.04 -9.36 17.68
C ARG A 55 14.79 -10.01 19.02
N HIS A 56 14.11 -11.16 19.08
CA HIS A 56 13.57 -11.70 20.33
C HIS A 56 14.02 -13.14 20.61
N ARG A 57 15.32 -13.33 20.88
CA ARG A 57 15.91 -14.67 21.12
C ARG A 57 15.18 -15.48 22.20
N GLY A 58 14.76 -14.86 23.30
CA GLY A 58 14.11 -15.54 24.44
C GLY A 58 12.62 -15.89 24.23
N SER A 59 11.89 -15.13 23.42
CA SER A 59 10.44 -15.29 23.21
C SER A 59 10.06 -15.71 21.78
N ARG A 60 11.04 -16.15 20.98
CA ARG A 60 10.87 -16.49 19.56
C ARG A 60 9.72 -17.47 19.32
N LEU A 61 9.60 -18.54 20.11
CA LEU A 61 8.57 -19.56 19.91
C LEU A 61 7.17 -18.99 20.10
N LYS A 62 6.96 -18.20 21.16
CA LYS A 62 5.69 -17.53 21.44
C LYS A 62 5.29 -16.58 20.30
N LEU A 63 6.23 -15.77 19.81
CA LEU A 63 5.97 -14.84 18.72
C LEU A 63 5.76 -15.54 17.36
N LEU A 64 6.45 -16.65 17.11
CA LEU A 64 6.20 -17.51 15.95
C LEU A 64 4.81 -18.15 16.02
N MET A 65 4.36 -18.57 17.20
CA MET A 65 3.00 -19.05 17.41
C MET A 65 1.96 -17.95 17.14
N HIS A 66 2.22 -16.69 17.48
CA HIS A 66 1.35 -15.57 17.09
C HIS A 66 1.29 -15.39 15.57
N ALA A 67 2.43 -15.45 14.86
CA ALA A 67 2.47 -15.37 13.41
C ALA A 67 1.71 -16.53 12.76
N PHE A 68 1.92 -17.76 13.25
CA PHE A 68 1.19 -18.94 12.80
C PHE A 68 -0.31 -18.81 13.05
N LEU A 69 -0.72 -18.36 14.25
CA LEU A 69 -2.12 -18.16 14.58
C LEU A 69 -2.77 -17.13 13.65
N LEU A 70 -2.06 -16.05 13.30
CA LEU A 70 -2.56 -15.08 12.33
C LEU A 70 -2.85 -15.73 10.98
N LEU A 71 -1.90 -16.51 10.46
CA LEU A 71 -2.06 -17.22 9.19
C LEU A 71 -3.20 -18.24 9.27
N PHE A 72 -3.27 -19.00 10.36
CA PHE A 72 -4.28 -20.02 10.58
C PHE A 72 -5.68 -19.43 10.61
N ILE A 73 -5.92 -18.36 11.37
CA ILE A 73 -7.22 -17.69 11.42
C ILE A 73 -7.55 -17.06 10.05
N ALA A 74 -6.59 -16.33 9.47
CA ALA A 74 -6.83 -15.59 8.24
C ALA A 74 -7.15 -16.53 7.07
N TYR A 75 -6.29 -17.52 6.82
CA TYR A 75 -6.47 -18.49 5.74
C TYR A 75 -7.52 -19.55 6.07
N GLY A 76 -7.71 -19.93 7.33
CA GLY A 76 -8.77 -20.86 7.72
C GLY A 76 -10.16 -20.32 7.37
N LEU A 77 -10.43 -19.05 7.72
CA LEU A 77 -11.70 -18.42 7.37
C LEU A 77 -11.87 -18.26 5.85
N VAL A 78 -10.82 -17.83 5.14
CA VAL A 78 -10.84 -17.72 3.67
C VAL A 78 -11.06 -19.09 3.02
N PHE A 79 -10.47 -20.15 3.56
CA PHE A 79 -10.61 -21.51 3.07
C PHE A 79 -12.03 -22.03 3.22
N CYS A 80 -12.74 -21.71 4.31
CA CYS A 80 -14.16 -22.04 4.45
C CYS A 80 -14.99 -21.49 3.27
N TRP A 81 -14.72 -20.25 2.86
CA TRP A 81 -15.36 -19.66 1.70
C TRP A 81 -14.91 -20.32 0.39
N GLN A 82 -13.63 -20.62 0.22
CA GLN A 82 -13.12 -21.31 -0.98
C GLN A 82 -13.74 -22.70 -1.14
N LEU A 83 -13.93 -23.44 -0.05
CA LEU A 83 -14.58 -24.75 -0.05
C LEU A 83 -16.05 -24.65 -0.47
N ARG A 84 -16.77 -23.64 0.05
CA ARG A 84 -18.13 -23.33 -0.43
C ARG A 84 -18.12 -23.05 -1.93
N ASN A 85 -17.22 -22.19 -2.39
CA ASN A 85 -17.14 -21.79 -3.79
C ASN A 85 -16.85 -22.99 -4.71
N TYR A 86 -15.97 -23.90 -4.28
CA TYR A 86 -15.66 -25.12 -5.03
C TYR A 86 -16.88 -26.03 -5.18
N LYS A 87 -17.66 -26.23 -4.10
CA LYS A 87 -18.89 -27.03 -4.16
C LYS A 87 -19.93 -26.45 -5.12
N THR A 88 -20.00 -25.12 -5.24
CA THR A 88 -21.00 -24.46 -6.10
C THR A 88 -20.54 -24.29 -7.55
N THR A 89 -19.26 -24.02 -7.78
CA THR A 89 -18.75 -23.57 -9.10
C THR A 89 -17.66 -24.47 -9.67
N GLY A 90 -17.19 -25.47 -8.93
CA GLY A 90 -16.04 -26.30 -9.29
C GLY A 90 -14.69 -25.57 -9.20
N GLN A 91 -14.64 -24.34 -8.66
CA GLN A 91 -13.42 -23.54 -8.58
C GLN A 91 -13.12 -23.05 -7.16
N PHE A 92 -11.83 -23.06 -6.78
CA PHE A 92 -11.34 -22.50 -5.50
C PHE A 92 -10.96 -21.02 -5.59
N LYS A 93 -11.16 -20.37 -6.74
CA LYS A 93 -10.66 -19.03 -7.04
C LYS A 93 -11.73 -17.97 -6.79
N PHE A 94 -11.30 -16.80 -6.34
CA PHE A 94 -12.14 -15.61 -6.37
C PHE A 94 -12.36 -15.20 -7.83
N SER A 95 -13.60 -15.08 -8.26
CA SER A 95 -13.94 -14.51 -9.56
C SER A 95 -13.54 -13.04 -9.57
N SER A 96 -12.50 -12.69 -10.31
CA SER A 96 -12.19 -11.29 -10.61
C SER A 96 -12.52 -11.00 -12.07
N ILE A 97 -13.08 -9.81 -12.33
CA ILE A 97 -13.36 -9.33 -13.70
C ILE A 97 -12.07 -9.35 -14.52
N ASP A 98 -10.93 -9.08 -13.89
CA ASP A 98 -9.62 -9.14 -14.53
C ASP A 98 -9.21 -10.55 -14.94
N GLN A 99 -9.54 -11.58 -14.15
CA GLN A 99 -9.22 -12.97 -14.50
C GLN A 99 -10.07 -13.47 -15.66
N ALA A 100 -11.34 -13.09 -15.72
CA ALA A 100 -12.18 -13.33 -16.90
C ALA A 100 -11.55 -12.68 -18.14
N THR A 101 -11.13 -11.41 -18.02
CA THR A 101 -10.56 -10.66 -19.13
C THR A 101 -9.16 -11.17 -19.54
N LEU A 102 -8.31 -11.58 -18.58
CA LEU A 102 -7.00 -12.20 -18.81
C LEU A 102 -7.13 -13.53 -19.55
N ASN A 103 -8.10 -14.37 -19.14
CA ASN A 103 -8.36 -15.64 -19.80
C ASN A 103 -8.90 -15.44 -21.24
N THR A 104 -9.70 -14.41 -21.50
CA THR A 104 -10.25 -14.16 -22.83
C THR A 104 -9.22 -13.60 -23.81
N TYR A 105 -8.30 -12.75 -23.36
CA TYR A 105 -7.42 -12.01 -24.27
C TYR A 105 -5.93 -12.37 -24.16
N GLY A 106 -5.55 -13.18 -23.18
CA GLY A 106 -4.17 -13.47 -22.86
C GLY A 106 -3.43 -12.23 -22.33
N LEU A 107 -2.25 -12.45 -21.75
CA LEU A 107 -1.42 -11.36 -21.24
C LEU A 107 -0.97 -10.42 -22.38
N ILE A 108 -0.64 -11.00 -23.55
CA ILE A 108 -0.10 -10.28 -24.72
C ILE A 108 -1.20 -9.55 -25.50
N GLY A 109 -2.39 -10.15 -25.66
CA GLY A 109 -3.51 -9.54 -26.40
C GLY A 109 -4.18 -8.37 -25.68
N ARG A 110 -3.87 -8.15 -24.38
CA ARG A 110 -4.24 -6.95 -23.63
C ARG A 110 -3.35 -5.75 -23.95
N TYR A 111 -2.02 -5.92 -23.97
CA TYR A 111 -1.08 -4.84 -24.33
C TYR A 111 -1.38 -4.20 -25.69
N ALA A 112 -1.77 -5.02 -26.67
CA ALA A 112 -2.10 -4.56 -28.02
C ALA A 112 -3.41 -3.73 -28.10
N ARG A 113 -4.16 -3.63 -27.00
CA ARG A 113 -5.52 -3.04 -26.97
C ARG A 113 -5.64 -1.76 -26.13
N GLY A 114 -4.54 -1.25 -25.58
CA GLY A 114 -4.49 0.14 -25.11
C GLY A 114 -4.88 1.09 -26.24
N ASP A 115 -5.77 2.04 -25.95
CA ASP A 115 -6.39 2.97 -26.90
C ASP A 115 -5.44 3.45 -28.00
N ILE A 116 -5.91 3.32 -29.24
CA ILE A 116 -5.19 3.57 -30.50
C ILE A 116 -4.57 4.98 -30.58
N SER A 117 -5.02 5.93 -29.74
CA SER A 117 -4.49 7.29 -29.67
C SER A 117 -3.11 7.43 -29.00
N ASN A 118 -2.66 6.48 -28.17
CA ASN A 118 -1.33 6.50 -27.53
C ASN A 118 -0.41 5.36 -28.02
N LYS A 119 -0.82 4.60 -29.05
CA LYS A 119 -0.13 3.38 -29.50
C LYS A 119 1.27 3.59 -30.05
N ILE A 120 1.58 4.75 -30.60
CA ILE A 120 2.82 4.96 -31.36
C ILE A 120 4.05 4.99 -30.43
N ASP A 121 3.91 5.45 -29.19
CA ASP A 121 5.05 5.59 -28.26
C ASP A 121 5.16 4.44 -27.25
N ALA A 122 4.07 3.75 -26.93
CA ALA A 122 4.08 2.70 -25.91
C ALA A 122 4.52 1.33 -26.43
N GLU A 123 4.28 1.01 -27.70
CA GLU A 123 4.63 -0.30 -28.28
C GLU A 123 6.14 -0.47 -28.52
N SER A 124 6.91 0.62 -28.57
CA SER A 124 8.38 0.59 -28.78
C SER A 124 9.20 0.62 -27.49
N MET A 125 8.59 0.97 -26.36
CA MET A 125 9.31 1.11 -25.09
C MET A 125 9.37 -0.20 -24.32
N HIS A 126 10.56 -0.53 -23.82
CA HIS A 126 10.73 -1.63 -22.87
C HIS A 126 9.82 -1.41 -21.63
N PRO A 127 9.14 -2.45 -21.09
CA PRO A 127 8.14 -2.29 -20.01
C PRO A 127 8.61 -1.49 -18.79
N VAL A 128 9.89 -1.65 -18.42
CA VAL A 128 10.52 -0.89 -17.33
C VAL A 128 10.55 0.61 -17.61
N VAL A 129 10.88 1.00 -18.85
CA VAL A 129 10.97 2.42 -19.27
C VAL A 129 9.58 3.04 -19.25
N TYR A 130 8.57 2.33 -19.79
CA TYR A 130 7.18 2.77 -19.74
C TYR A 130 6.70 3.02 -18.31
N TYR A 131 7.10 2.20 -17.35
CA TYR A 131 6.69 2.35 -15.95
C TYR A 131 7.43 3.49 -15.25
N ILE A 132 8.72 3.70 -15.51
CA ILE A 132 9.45 4.87 -15.03
C ILE A 132 8.80 6.14 -15.60
N TYR A 133 8.45 6.13 -16.88
CA TYR A 133 7.75 7.25 -17.52
C TYR A 133 6.36 7.47 -16.93
N THR A 134 5.52 6.43 -16.81
CA THR A 134 4.16 6.55 -16.26
C THR A 134 4.18 6.92 -14.78
N THR A 135 5.10 6.36 -14.00
CA THR A 135 5.28 6.70 -12.59
C THR A 135 5.77 8.13 -12.43
N SER A 136 6.77 8.54 -13.21
CA SER A 136 7.28 9.92 -13.16
C SER A 136 6.20 10.90 -13.61
N ARG A 137 5.44 10.59 -14.67
CA ARG A 137 4.27 11.35 -15.10
C ARG A 137 3.21 11.44 -14.01
N HIS A 138 2.83 10.35 -13.36
CA HIS A 138 1.86 10.41 -12.27
C HIS A 138 2.38 11.16 -11.04
N VAL A 139 3.67 11.08 -10.75
CA VAL A 139 4.29 11.92 -9.71
C VAL A 139 4.24 13.38 -10.13
N VAL A 140 4.58 13.70 -11.37
CA VAL A 140 4.50 15.06 -11.93
C VAL A 140 3.06 15.56 -11.97
N ASP A 141 2.08 14.74 -12.33
CA ASP A 141 0.66 15.06 -12.33
C ASP A 141 0.15 15.27 -10.90
N LEU A 142 0.57 14.43 -9.95
CA LEU A 142 0.25 14.57 -8.54
C LEU A 142 0.84 15.88 -7.98
N MET A 143 2.06 16.24 -8.40
CA MET A 143 2.76 17.44 -7.95
C MET A 143 2.31 18.71 -8.69
N GLY A 144 1.89 18.60 -9.94
CA GLY A 144 1.58 19.68 -10.86
C GLY A 144 0.09 20.02 -10.91
N GLU A 145 -0.78 19.06 -10.65
CA GLU A 145 -2.24 19.24 -10.57
C GLU A 145 -2.85 18.69 -9.27
N PRO A 146 -2.34 19.06 -8.08
CA PRO A 146 -2.86 18.53 -6.84
C PRO A 146 -4.32 18.93 -6.63
N GLY A 147 -5.20 17.93 -6.54
CA GLY A 147 -6.60 18.12 -6.19
C GLY A 147 -7.31 19.13 -7.08
N SER A 148 -7.03 19.13 -8.39
CA SER A 148 -7.75 20.01 -9.30
C SER A 148 -9.25 19.69 -9.17
N LEU A 149 -10.00 20.63 -8.60
CA LEU A 149 -11.47 20.63 -8.57
C LEU A 149 -11.98 20.90 -10.00
N LYS A 150 -11.40 20.21 -10.98
CA LYS A 150 -11.59 20.41 -12.42
C LYS A 150 -12.99 20.07 -12.87
N TYR A 151 -13.70 19.26 -12.08
CA TYR A 151 -15.10 18.91 -12.29
C TYR A 151 -16.06 20.01 -11.85
N PHE A 152 -15.57 21.10 -11.26
CA PHE A 152 -16.36 22.29 -10.97
C PHE A 152 -16.15 23.33 -12.09
N ASP A 153 -17.25 23.87 -12.62
CA ASP A 153 -17.25 24.91 -13.65
C ASP A 153 -16.88 26.31 -13.14
N CYS A 154 -16.58 26.44 -11.84
CA CYS A 154 -16.17 27.71 -11.26
C CYS A 154 -14.64 27.86 -11.24
N ALA A 155 -14.13 28.91 -11.90
CA ALA A 155 -12.69 29.22 -11.93
C ALA A 155 -12.10 29.48 -10.54
N ALA A 156 -12.83 30.16 -9.66
CA ALA A 156 -12.37 30.45 -8.30
C ALA A 156 -12.17 29.17 -7.47
N ILE A 157 -13.11 28.22 -7.55
CA ILE A 157 -13.02 26.92 -6.86
C ILE A 157 -11.82 26.11 -7.40
N ARG A 158 -11.60 26.12 -8.72
CA ARG A 158 -10.46 25.45 -9.34
C ARG A 158 -9.12 26.02 -8.86
N SER A 159 -9.00 27.34 -8.80
CA SER A 159 -7.81 28.03 -8.28
C SER A 159 -7.60 27.77 -6.80
N ALA A 160 -8.65 27.82 -5.97
CA ALA A 160 -8.59 27.49 -4.55
C ALA A 160 -8.12 26.04 -4.32
N GLY A 161 -8.64 25.09 -5.11
CA GLY A 161 -8.22 23.69 -5.07
C GLY A 161 -6.73 23.52 -5.38
N LYS A 162 -6.21 24.22 -6.41
CA LYS A 162 -4.77 24.20 -6.73
C LYS A 162 -3.92 24.77 -5.61
N VAL A 163 -4.27 25.95 -5.07
CA VAL A 163 -3.52 26.58 -3.96
C VAL A 163 -3.48 25.67 -2.74
N PHE A 164 -4.63 25.12 -2.35
CA PHE A 164 -4.73 24.16 -1.25
C PHE A 164 -3.88 22.90 -1.51
N GLY A 165 -3.93 22.37 -2.74
CA GLY A 165 -3.15 21.22 -3.17
C GLY A 165 -1.65 21.44 -3.06
N TYR A 166 -1.13 22.58 -3.52
CA TYR A 166 0.29 22.91 -3.42
C TYR A 166 0.75 23.11 -1.97
N LEU A 167 -0.04 23.80 -1.14
CA LEU A 167 0.25 23.92 0.30
C LEU A 167 0.31 22.56 0.97
N THR A 168 -0.60 21.66 0.58
CA THR A 168 -0.64 20.28 1.06
C THR A 168 0.64 19.55 0.66
N ILE A 169 1.08 19.62 -0.60
CA ILE A 169 2.36 19.02 -1.04
C ILE A 169 3.56 19.60 -0.29
N LEU A 170 3.65 20.92 -0.18
CA LEU A 170 4.72 21.62 0.53
C LEU A 170 4.82 21.18 1.99
N PHE A 171 3.68 20.86 2.61
CA PHE A 171 3.64 20.25 3.94
C PHE A 171 4.06 18.78 3.91
N TRP A 172 3.53 17.96 3.01
CA TRP A 172 3.80 16.51 3.03
C TRP A 172 5.23 16.15 2.60
N LEU A 173 5.82 16.84 1.62
CA LEU A 173 7.10 16.47 1.01
C LEU A 173 8.30 16.53 1.97
N PRO A 174 8.52 17.61 2.76
CA PRO A 174 9.63 17.66 3.71
C PRO A 174 9.53 16.59 4.79
N GLY A 175 8.32 16.37 5.32
CA GLY A 175 8.05 15.27 6.25
C GLY A 175 8.33 13.92 5.61
N PHE A 176 7.91 13.70 4.36
CA PHE A 176 8.13 12.44 3.66
C PHE A 176 9.63 12.15 3.48
N LEU A 177 10.39 13.13 2.99
CA LEU A 177 11.84 13.03 2.80
C LEU A 177 12.56 12.77 4.13
N ALA A 178 12.25 13.54 5.17
CA ALA A 178 12.82 13.31 6.50
C ALA A 178 12.47 11.92 7.05
N GLY A 179 11.24 11.45 6.81
CA GLY A 179 10.79 10.11 7.17
C GLY A 179 11.63 9.03 6.49
N ILE A 180 11.93 9.16 5.20
CA ILE A 180 12.82 8.24 4.45
C ILE A 180 14.23 8.25 5.04
N PHE A 181 14.85 9.42 5.20
CA PHE A 181 16.24 9.49 5.68
C PHE A 181 16.42 9.02 7.12
N ARG A 182 15.37 9.11 7.95
CA ARG A 182 15.39 8.64 9.35
C ARG A 182 14.94 7.19 9.53
N MET A 183 14.64 6.48 8.45
CA MET A 183 13.95 5.19 8.51
C MET A 183 14.82 4.04 9.05
N GLY A 184 16.14 4.15 8.98
CA GLY A 184 17.08 3.01 9.00
C GLY A 184 17.11 2.06 10.21
N ARG A 185 16.31 2.24 11.27
CA ARG A 185 16.34 1.35 12.45
C ARG A 185 14.99 0.92 13.04
N GLN A 186 13.87 1.54 12.65
CA GLN A 186 12.57 1.26 13.30
C GLN A 186 11.77 0.16 12.57
N VAL A 187 11.39 -0.93 13.26
CA VAL A 187 10.62 -2.07 12.69
C VAL A 187 9.30 -1.60 12.08
N HIS A 188 8.61 -0.72 12.79
CA HIS A 188 7.30 -0.21 12.38
C HIS A 188 7.35 0.36 10.96
N PHE A 189 8.47 0.99 10.60
CA PHE A 189 8.67 1.53 9.26
C PHE A 189 8.92 0.46 8.22
N TRP A 190 9.76 -0.53 8.53
CA TRP A 190 9.96 -1.68 7.65
C TRP A 190 8.65 -2.41 7.40
N PHE A 191 7.79 -2.54 8.42
CA PHE A 191 6.46 -3.12 8.26
C PHE A 191 5.59 -2.30 7.30
N MET A 192 5.53 -0.98 7.47
CA MET A 192 4.74 -0.10 6.60
C MET A 192 5.29 -0.07 5.17
N LEU A 193 6.62 -0.02 4.99
CA LEU A 193 7.25 -0.08 3.68
C LEU A 193 7.02 -1.42 3.00
N ALA A 194 7.13 -2.53 3.73
CA ALA A 194 6.87 -3.85 3.18
C ALA A 194 5.41 -3.99 2.74
N MET A 195 4.45 -3.37 3.44
CA MET A 195 3.04 -3.32 2.98
C MET A 195 2.90 -2.58 1.66
N VAL A 196 3.63 -1.49 1.49
CA VAL A 196 3.61 -0.70 0.26
C VAL A 196 4.26 -1.47 -0.88
N ALA A 197 5.45 -2.01 -0.64
CA ALA A 197 6.16 -2.86 -1.59
C ALA A 197 5.30 -4.04 -2.01
N TYR A 198 4.55 -4.64 -1.08
CA TYR A 198 3.56 -5.66 -1.40
C TYR A 198 2.44 -5.16 -2.30
N PHE A 199 1.79 -4.03 -1.99
CA PHE A 199 0.70 -3.55 -2.84
C PHE A 199 1.20 -3.18 -4.23
N VAL A 200 2.40 -2.61 -4.32
CA VAL A 200 3.08 -2.33 -5.59
C VAL A 200 3.36 -3.64 -6.33
N ALA A 201 4.00 -4.61 -5.69
CA ALA A 201 4.34 -5.89 -6.28
C ALA A 201 3.11 -6.67 -6.73
N VAL A 202 2.08 -6.78 -5.89
CA VAL A 202 0.82 -7.45 -6.24
C VAL A 202 0.09 -6.70 -7.35
N THR A 203 0.12 -5.36 -7.38
CA THR A 203 -0.47 -4.63 -8.50
C THR A 203 0.26 -4.95 -9.81
N ILE A 204 1.59 -4.93 -9.79
CA ILE A 204 2.43 -5.27 -10.97
C ILE A 204 2.21 -6.73 -11.39
N LEU A 205 2.19 -7.67 -10.44
CA LEU A 205 2.10 -9.10 -10.72
C LEU A 205 0.68 -9.54 -11.11
N ALA A 206 -0.36 -9.02 -10.45
CA ALA A 206 -1.74 -9.50 -10.64
C ALA A 206 -2.43 -8.84 -11.83
N VAL A 207 -2.13 -7.56 -12.10
CA VAL A 207 -2.75 -6.81 -13.20
C VAL A 207 -1.86 -6.87 -14.45
N GLY A 208 -0.62 -7.32 -14.30
CA GLY A 208 0.43 -7.07 -15.27
C GLY A 208 0.84 -5.61 -15.27
N TRP A 209 1.59 -5.21 -16.29
CA TRP A 209 2.07 -3.84 -16.46
C TRP A 209 0.98 -2.84 -16.94
N GLU A 210 -0.30 -3.23 -16.95
CA GLU A 210 -1.41 -2.32 -17.30
C GLU A 210 -1.95 -1.61 -16.06
N THR A 211 -1.67 -0.32 -15.96
CA THR A 211 -2.23 0.60 -14.97
C THR A 211 -3.66 0.99 -15.35
N THR A 212 -4.62 0.07 -15.25
CA THR A 212 -6.03 0.51 -15.36
C THR A 212 -6.33 1.48 -14.21
N PRO A 213 -7.12 2.56 -14.44
CA PRO A 213 -7.42 3.57 -13.43
C PRO A 213 -8.15 3.03 -12.18
N ARG A 214 -8.51 1.74 -12.17
CA ARG A 214 -9.08 1.01 -11.03
C ARG A 214 -8.02 0.52 -10.04
N PHE A 215 -6.80 0.24 -10.48
CA PHE A 215 -5.69 -0.13 -9.59
C PHE A 215 -4.88 1.12 -9.22
N ARG A 216 -5.56 2.08 -8.59
CA ARG A 216 -4.85 3.15 -7.89
C ARG A 216 -4.20 2.50 -6.68
N VAL A 217 -2.91 2.18 -6.80
CA VAL A 217 -2.07 1.84 -5.65
C VAL A 217 -2.31 2.96 -4.64
N PRO A 218 -2.72 2.66 -3.40
CA PRO A 218 -2.97 3.68 -2.39
C PRO A 218 -1.63 4.28 -1.93
N MET A 219 -1.01 5.07 -2.80
CA MET A 219 0.23 5.82 -2.53
C MET A 219 -0.02 6.96 -1.55
N MET A 220 -1.23 7.54 -1.56
CA MET A 220 -1.56 8.65 -0.65
C MET A 220 -1.49 8.26 0.83
N PRO A 221 -2.10 7.15 1.30
CA PRO A 221 -1.89 6.68 2.66
C PRO A 221 -0.41 6.44 3.02
N PHE A 222 0.42 6.02 2.07
CA PHE A 222 1.84 5.82 2.30
C PHE A 222 2.60 7.13 2.49
N ILE A 223 2.44 8.07 1.55
CA ILE A 223 3.04 9.40 1.62
C ILE A 223 2.62 10.06 2.93
N ALA A 224 1.34 9.92 3.29
CA ALA A 224 0.81 10.49 4.52
C ALA A 224 1.48 9.92 5.78
N VAL A 225 1.56 8.60 5.89
CA VAL A 225 2.17 7.94 7.05
C VAL A 225 3.66 8.25 7.16
N MET A 226 4.40 8.17 6.06
CA MET A 226 5.84 8.47 6.02
C MET A 226 6.12 9.91 6.38
N SER A 227 5.27 10.82 5.92
CA SER A 227 5.43 12.23 6.20
C SER A 227 5.06 12.61 7.62
N ALA A 228 3.97 12.05 8.17
CA ALA A 228 3.63 12.22 9.58
C ALA A 228 4.80 11.81 10.48
N TYR A 229 5.49 10.72 10.14
CA TYR A 229 6.68 10.29 10.87
C TYR A 229 7.84 11.27 10.76
N GLY A 230 8.17 11.76 9.57
CA GLY A 230 9.25 12.74 9.45
C GLY A 230 8.95 14.05 10.18
N TRP A 231 7.69 14.48 10.21
CA TRP A 231 7.27 15.67 10.97
C TRP A 231 7.45 15.51 12.47
N ILE A 232 7.17 14.33 13.04
CA ILE A 232 7.43 14.03 14.46
C ILE A 232 8.91 14.27 14.81
N TRP A 233 9.82 14.06 13.86
CA TRP A 233 11.26 14.28 14.07
C TRP A 233 11.72 15.71 13.78
N ILE A 234 11.13 16.40 12.81
CA ILE A 234 11.50 17.77 12.44
C ILE A 234 10.98 18.78 13.49
N ALA A 235 9.72 18.64 13.92
CA ALA A 235 9.03 19.65 14.73
C ALA A 235 9.75 20.02 16.04
N PRO A 236 10.30 19.08 16.83
CA PRO A 236 11.03 19.43 18.06
C PRO A 236 12.29 20.28 17.81
N ARG A 237 12.99 20.06 16.69
CA ARG A 237 14.22 20.79 16.34
C ARG A 237 13.96 22.23 15.93
N LEU A 238 12.81 22.48 15.31
CA LEU A 238 12.37 23.84 14.99
C LEU A 238 12.06 24.62 16.26
N LYS A 239 11.46 23.95 17.27
CA LYS A 239 11.17 24.57 18.56
C LYS A 239 12.45 24.95 19.32
N SER A 240 13.41 24.04 19.43
CA SER A 240 14.66 24.30 20.18
C SER A 240 15.52 25.41 19.56
N LYS A 241 15.52 25.53 18.23
CA LYS A 241 16.29 26.59 17.53
C LYS A 241 15.73 27.99 17.85
N ASN A 242 14.42 28.12 18.02
CA ASN A 242 13.79 29.41 18.34
C ASN A 242 14.04 29.83 19.79
N GLU A 243 14.20 28.87 20.72
CA GLU A 243 14.53 29.16 22.12
C GLU A 243 15.95 29.73 22.25
N ASN A 244 16.94 29.17 21.53
CA ASN A 244 18.32 29.66 21.52
C ASN A 244 18.52 31.05 20.87
N ILE A 245 17.59 31.52 20.04
CA ILE A 245 17.67 32.86 19.43
C ILE A 245 17.15 33.93 20.39
N ARG A 246 16.35 33.54 21.39
CA ARG A 246 15.74 34.47 22.36
C ARG A 246 16.57 34.64 23.64
N SER A 247 17.52 33.74 23.89
CA SER A 247 18.51 33.82 24.97
C SER A 247 19.74 34.59 24.52
#